data_AF-A0A425DLB1-F1
#
_entry.id   AF-A0A425DLB1-F1
#
_cell.length_a   1.000
_cell.length_b   1.000
_cell.length_c   1.000
_cell.angle_alpha   90.00
_cell.angle_beta   90.00
_cell.angle_gamma   90.00
#
_symmetry.space_group_name_H-M   'P 1'
#
loop_
_entity.id
_entity.type
_entity.pdbx_description
1 polymer ?
#
loop_
_entity_poly.entity_id
_entity_poly.type
_entity_poly.pdbx_seq_one_letter_code
_entity_poly.pdbx_strand_id
1 'polypeptide(L)'
;GGLQTVLATKTEHDVRKQSVLAMLLLLLRWAFGAAIAALAIDFTQHHPNVTVDPERVVPFVLSNVVPSGRLMVLSYLSFLCTYSTFFCLYTRVGYRGCIVASLLAAALTTFDSTINSASSYWTIDIYQAMICPKATPAQLVLQARVSTVVIVLLGWGLSLGIGTINRIWGFMTIAMGGGVVYPYFLSWYWARFNGVGCAAGLCTGVVSASAIFFACPHLGESHVFLWASSASGVVSVAVAWLTPPTAPKTLNTFYKHVRPPGLWAEVSHTCFQAAELTAIAAENAKDLGCSGLLLIVQVATYVLAVSVVLKVWPQSGVLAAVLAVLLPAIYYKWYLPLDTHLVSHEPLLLDQDKDAWE
;
A
#
# COMPACT_ATOMS: atom_id res chain seq x y z
N GLY A 1 3.18 0.19 7.13
CA GLY A 1 4.65 0.03 6.97
C GLY A 1 5.34 1.32 6.59
N GLY A 2 5.20 1.77 5.33
CA GLY A 2 6.03 2.83 4.75
C GLY A 2 6.13 4.13 5.56
N LEU A 3 5.00 4.70 6.01
CA LEU A 3 5.01 5.99 6.73
C LEU A 3 5.76 5.92 8.07
N GLN A 4 5.61 4.83 8.82
CA GLN A 4 6.34 4.62 10.08
C GLN A 4 7.84 4.46 9.86
N THR A 5 8.25 3.87 8.74
CA THR A 5 9.68 3.73 8.41
C THR A 5 10.25 5.07 7.95
N VAL A 6 9.50 5.89 7.22
CA VAL A 6 9.88 7.26 6.84
C VAL A 6 10.02 8.14 8.08
N LEU A 7 9.05 8.10 9.00
CA LEU A 7 9.09 8.85 10.26
C LEU A 7 10.20 8.39 11.22
N ALA A 8 10.72 7.18 11.04
CA ALA A 8 11.85 6.67 11.82
C ALA A 8 13.22 7.16 11.30
N THR A 9 13.27 7.77 10.11
CA THR A 9 14.52 8.33 9.56
C THR A 9 14.78 9.73 10.10
N LYS A 10 16.06 10.08 10.24
CA LYS A 10 16.48 11.38 10.79
C LYS A 10 16.60 12.47 9.73
N THR A 11 16.79 12.09 8.47
CA THR A 11 17.07 13.00 7.36
C THR A 11 16.38 12.54 6.08
N GLU A 12 16.05 13.49 5.21
CA GLU A 12 15.47 13.18 3.88
C GLU A 12 16.40 12.29 3.04
N HIS A 13 17.71 12.45 3.21
CA HIS A 13 18.69 11.63 2.52
C HIS A 13 18.58 10.15 2.92
N ASP A 14 18.29 9.86 4.19
CA ASP A 14 18.07 8.49 4.66
C ASP A 14 16.76 7.90 4.12
N VAL A 15 15.69 8.70 4.02
CA VAL A 15 14.44 8.29 3.36
C VAL A 15 14.69 7.86 1.91
N ARG A 16 15.47 8.66 1.17
CA ARG A 16 15.78 8.39 -0.24
C ARG A 16 16.65 7.14 -0.38
N LYS A 17 17.67 6.96 0.47
CA LYS A 17 18.49 5.72 0.51
C LYS A 17 17.63 4.49 0.76
N GLN A 18 16.72 4.57 1.72
CA GLN A 18 15.82 3.48 2.05
C GLN A 18 14.90 3.15 0.85
N SER A 19 14.42 4.17 0.15
CA SER A 19 13.58 4.00 -1.04
C SER A 19 14.35 3.32 -2.19
N VAL A 20 15.60 3.72 -2.43
CA VAL A 20 16.48 3.08 -3.43
C VAL A 20 16.77 1.62 -3.06
N LEU A 21 17.09 1.36 -1.78
CA LEU A 21 17.31 -0.01 -1.29
C LEU A 21 16.04 -0.86 -1.45
N ALA A 22 14.88 -0.31 -1.14
CA ALA A 22 13.60 -1.00 -1.32
C ALA A 22 13.35 -1.34 -2.79
N MET A 23 13.62 -0.42 -3.72
CA MET A 23 13.49 -0.67 -5.17
C MET A 23 14.40 -1.81 -5.63
N LEU A 24 15.65 -1.85 -5.16
CA LEU A 24 16.60 -2.94 -5.49
C LEU A 24 16.13 -4.29 -4.94
N LEU A 25 15.63 -4.34 -3.70
CA LEU A 25 15.11 -5.56 -3.09
C LEU A 25 13.83 -6.06 -3.78
N LEU A 26 13.00 -5.15 -4.29
CA LEU A 26 11.81 -5.51 -5.06
C LEU A 26 12.17 -6.22 -6.38
N LEU A 27 13.24 -5.83 -7.06
CA LEU A 27 13.73 -6.52 -8.26
C LEU A 27 13.97 -8.00 -7.99
N LEU A 28 14.70 -8.31 -6.91
CA LEU A 28 14.98 -9.69 -6.49
C LEU A 28 13.69 -10.44 -6.15
N ARG A 29 12.76 -9.78 -5.44
CA ARG A 29 11.46 -10.36 -5.08
C ARG A 29 10.67 -10.81 -6.30
N TRP A 30 10.58 -9.94 -7.31
CA TRP A 30 9.80 -10.22 -8.52
C TRP A 30 10.45 -11.27 -9.41
N ALA A 31 11.78 -11.24 -9.55
CA ALA A 31 12.53 -12.27 -10.27
C ALA A 31 12.32 -13.65 -9.62
N PHE A 32 12.44 -13.71 -8.29
CA PHE A 32 12.21 -14.95 -7.55
C PHE A 32 10.78 -15.48 -7.71
N GLY A 33 9.77 -14.61 -7.55
CA GLY A 33 8.36 -14.99 -7.74
C GLY A 33 8.07 -15.50 -9.16
N ALA A 34 8.58 -14.83 -10.18
CA ALA A 34 8.44 -15.25 -11.57
C ALA A 34 9.15 -16.59 -11.83
N ALA A 35 10.34 -16.80 -11.26
CA ALA A 35 11.11 -18.03 -11.46
C ALA A 35 10.37 -19.25 -10.92
N ILE A 36 9.78 -19.12 -9.73
CA ILE A 36 8.97 -20.21 -9.17
C ILE A 36 7.70 -20.42 -9.99
N ALA A 37 7.04 -19.35 -10.45
CA ALA A 37 5.86 -19.48 -11.31
C ALA A 37 6.16 -20.21 -12.62
N ALA A 38 7.27 -19.87 -13.29
CA ALA A 38 7.72 -20.56 -14.51
C ALA A 38 8.03 -22.05 -14.25
N LEU A 39 8.71 -22.36 -13.15
CA LEU A 39 8.97 -23.74 -12.71
C LEU A 39 7.68 -24.53 -12.46
N ALA A 40 6.70 -23.91 -11.80
CA ALA A 40 5.42 -24.55 -11.52
C ALA A 40 4.65 -24.88 -12.83
N ILE A 41 4.64 -23.95 -13.78
CA ILE A 41 4.00 -24.15 -15.10
C ILE A 41 4.68 -25.31 -15.84
N ASP A 42 6.00 -25.28 -15.97
CA ASP A 42 6.78 -26.33 -16.65
C ASP A 42 6.54 -27.72 -16.02
N PHE A 43 6.53 -27.80 -14.69
CA PHE A 43 6.26 -29.03 -13.98
C PHE A 43 4.86 -29.59 -14.29
N THR A 44 3.85 -28.73 -14.33
CA THR A 44 2.46 -29.15 -14.56
C THR A 44 2.20 -29.62 -15.98
N GLN A 45 2.97 -29.12 -16.95
CA GLN A 45 2.96 -29.64 -18.33
C GLN A 45 3.46 -31.08 -18.40
N HIS A 46 4.42 -31.46 -17.54
CA HIS A 46 4.95 -32.82 -17.46
C HIS A 46 4.16 -33.74 -16.53
N HIS A 47 3.28 -33.18 -15.67
CA HIS A 47 2.47 -33.91 -14.71
C HIS A 47 1.00 -33.46 -14.77
N PRO A 48 0.23 -33.90 -15.79
CA PRO A 48 -1.14 -33.43 -16.04
C PRO A 48 -2.13 -33.75 -14.90
N ASN A 49 -1.77 -34.64 -13.98
CA ASN A 49 -2.57 -34.98 -12.79
C ASN A 49 -2.39 -33.99 -11.62
N VAL A 50 -1.45 -33.05 -11.73
CA VAL A 50 -1.15 -32.05 -10.69
C VAL A 50 -1.82 -30.73 -11.06
N THR A 51 -2.90 -30.39 -10.37
CA THR A 51 -3.63 -29.12 -10.57
C THR A 51 -2.82 -27.94 -10.07
N VAL A 52 -2.67 -26.88 -10.89
CA VAL A 52 -1.94 -25.63 -10.55
C VAL A 52 -2.81 -24.64 -9.77
N ASP A 53 -4.12 -24.91 -9.65
CA ASP A 53 -5.08 -24.04 -8.98
C ASP A 53 -4.55 -23.67 -7.57
N PRO A 54 -4.15 -22.41 -7.33
CA PRO A 54 -3.53 -22.00 -6.07
C PRO A 54 -4.41 -22.30 -4.84
N GLU A 55 -5.71 -22.39 -5.07
CA GLU A 55 -6.73 -22.70 -4.08
C GLU A 55 -6.87 -24.21 -3.80
N ARG A 56 -6.50 -25.08 -4.75
CA ARG A 56 -6.55 -26.55 -4.61
C ARG A 56 -5.19 -27.17 -4.28
N VAL A 57 -4.12 -26.42 -4.53
CA VAL A 57 -2.75 -26.84 -4.21
C VAL A 57 -2.51 -26.87 -2.69
N VAL A 58 -3.06 -25.92 -1.93
CA VAL A 58 -2.93 -25.88 -0.45
C VAL A 58 -3.52 -27.13 0.21
N PRO A 59 -4.79 -27.50 -0.05
CA PRO A 59 -5.39 -28.68 0.59
C PRO A 59 -4.72 -29.98 0.15
N PHE A 60 -4.29 -30.08 -1.12
CA PHE A 60 -3.59 -31.25 -1.66
C PHE A 60 -2.26 -31.50 -0.94
N VAL A 61 -1.47 -30.45 -0.64
CA VAL A 61 -0.23 -30.63 0.10
C VAL A 61 -0.46 -30.89 1.56
N LEU A 62 -1.42 -30.20 2.17
CA LEU A 62 -1.76 -30.46 3.56
C LEU A 62 -2.22 -31.92 3.77
N SER A 63 -2.98 -32.51 2.81
CA SER A 63 -3.40 -33.90 2.89
C SER A 63 -2.29 -34.92 2.65
N ASN A 64 -1.25 -34.56 1.89
CA ASN A 64 -0.17 -35.49 1.51
C ASN A 64 1.13 -35.29 2.29
N VAL A 65 1.33 -34.16 2.97
CA VAL A 65 2.59 -33.79 3.64
C VAL A 65 2.44 -33.60 5.15
N VAL A 66 1.25 -33.25 5.67
CA VAL A 66 1.04 -33.01 7.10
C VAL A 66 0.22 -34.17 7.70
N PRO A 67 0.80 -35.02 8.59
CA PRO A 67 0.01 -36.03 9.30
C PRO A 67 -1.09 -35.35 10.11
N SER A 68 -2.28 -35.96 10.10
CA SER A 68 -3.62 -35.39 10.28
C SER A 68 -3.96 -34.69 11.62
N GLY A 69 -2.98 -34.21 12.40
CA GLY A 69 -3.17 -33.69 13.75
C GLY A 69 -3.01 -32.17 13.96
N ARG A 70 -2.65 -31.36 12.95
CA ARG A 70 -2.44 -29.89 13.13
C ARG A 70 -2.80 -29.07 11.90
N LEU A 71 -4.06 -29.17 11.43
CA LEU A 71 -4.47 -28.68 10.11
C LEU A 71 -5.25 -27.35 10.08
N MET A 72 -5.47 -26.67 11.20
CA MET A 72 -6.54 -25.65 11.26
C MET A 72 -6.13 -24.18 10.97
N VAL A 73 -4.85 -23.87 10.71
CA VAL A 73 -4.39 -22.44 10.68
C VAL A 73 -3.83 -21.96 9.32
N LEU A 74 -3.79 -22.79 8.27
CA LEU A 74 -2.95 -22.51 7.09
C LEU A 74 -3.68 -22.29 5.75
N SER A 75 -4.96 -21.89 5.78
CA SER A 75 -5.75 -21.70 4.55
C SER A 75 -5.55 -20.35 3.85
N TYR A 76 -4.77 -19.41 4.41
CA TYR A 76 -4.58 -18.06 3.84
C TYR A 76 -3.40 -17.91 2.87
N LEU A 77 -2.68 -19.00 2.59
CA LEU A 77 -1.42 -18.95 1.83
C LEU A 77 -1.57 -19.18 0.32
N SER A 78 -2.72 -18.99 -0.33
CA SER A 78 -2.93 -19.41 -1.74
C SER A 78 -1.84 -18.95 -2.72
N PHE A 79 -1.40 -17.69 -2.64
CA PHE A 79 -0.34 -17.19 -3.51
C PHE A 79 1.03 -17.78 -3.16
N LEU A 80 1.30 -18.09 -1.89
CA LEU A 80 2.55 -18.73 -1.44
C LEU A 80 2.50 -20.26 -1.54
N CYS A 81 1.32 -20.86 -1.68
CA CYS A 81 1.14 -22.30 -1.49
C CYS A 81 1.24 -23.11 -2.79
N THR A 82 0.90 -22.54 -3.96
CA THR A 82 1.35 -23.09 -5.25
C THR A 82 2.86 -23.31 -5.23
N TYR A 83 3.58 -22.34 -4.66
CA TYR A 83 5.04 -22.33 -4.54
C TYR A 83 5.57 -23.25 -3.44
N SER A 84 4.88 -23.31 -2.29
CA SER A 84 5.24 -24.18 -1.15
C SER A 84 5.16 -25.66 -1.50
N THR A 85 4.21 -26.02 -2.36
CA THR A 85 3.92 -27.39 -2.74
C THR A 85 5.03 -28.00 -3.57
N PHE A 86 5.48 -27.26 -4.57
CA PHE A 86 6.60 -27.66 -5.42
C PHE A 86 7.87 -27.91 -4.59
N PHE A 87 8.19 -27.00 -3.67
CA PHE A 87 9.36 -27.12 -2.80
C PHE A 87 9.24 -28.23 -1.75
N CYS A 88 8.05 -28.44 -1.18
CA CYS A 88 7.80 -29.50 -0.21
C CYS A 88 7.86 -30.90 -0.84
N LEU A 89 7.51 -31.05 -2.12
CA LEU A 89 7.59 -32.35 -2.81
C LEU A 89 9.03 -32.77 -3.11
N TYR A 90 9.93 -31.82 -3.43
CA TYR A 90 11.28 -32.12 -3.92
C TYR A 90 12.42 -32.00 -2.89
N THR A 91 12.21 -31.35 -1.74
CA THR A 91 13.29 -31.17 -0.75
C THR A 91 13.38 -32.35 0.23
N ARG A 92 14.56 -32.61 0.82
CA ARG A 92 14.71 -33.63 1.88
C ARG A 92 13.92 -33.22 3.12
N VAL A 93 13.46 -34.20 3.91
CA VAL A 93 12.54 -34.04 5.05
C VAL A 93 12.94 -32.90 6.01
N GLY A 94 14.24 -32.70 6.30
CA GLY A 94 14.71 -31.61 7.14
C GLY A 94 14.54 -30.20 6.56
N TYR A 95 14.73 -30.03 5.24
CA TYR A 95 14.59 -28.72 4.57
C TYR A 95 13.12 -28.33 4.36
N ARG A 96 12.22 -29.32 4.23
CA ARG A 96 10.76 -29.09 4.16
C ARG A 96 10.27 -28.31 5.38
N GLY A 97 10.69 -28.73 6.58
CA GLY A 97 10.33 -28.07 7.83
C GLY A 97 10.80 -26.62 7.89
N CYS A 98 12.03 -26.34 7.47
CA CYS A 98 12.58 -24.98 7.43
C CYS A 98 11.81 -24.07 6.47
N ILE A 99 11.39 -24.58 5.30
CA ILE A 99 10.63 -23.80 4.31
C ILE A 99 9.23 -23.50 4.82
N VAL A 100 8.52 -24.50 5.37
CA VAL A 100 7.19 -24.28 5.95
C VAL A 100 7.27 -23.29 7.12
N ALA A 101 8.29 -23.42 7.98
CA ALA A 101 8.49 -22.51 9.09
C ALA A 101 8.80 -21.08 8.63
N SER A 102 9.64 -20.88 7.60
CA SER A 102 9.96 -19.53 7.10
C SER A 102 8.77 -18.86 6.43
N LEU A 103 7.95 -19.62 5.71
CA LEU A 103 6.71 -19.13 5.08
C LEU A 103 5.66 -18.78 6.12
N LEU A 104 5.48 -19.61 7.16
CA LEU A 104 4.58 -19.32 8.27
C LEU A 104 5.07 -18.07 9.02
N ALA A 105 6.37 -17.95 9.29
CA ALA A 105 6.94 -16.76 9.91
C ALA A 105 6.73 -15.50 9.06
N ALA A 106 6.91 -15.58 7.74
CA ALA A 106 6.65 -14.46 6.83
C ALA A 106 5.17 -14.06 6.79
N ALA A 107 4.24 -15.03 6.84
CA ALA A 107 2.82 -14.75 6.91
C ALA A 107 2.42 -14.11 8.25
N LEU A 108 2.91 -14.65 9.37
CA LEU A 108 2.62 -14.14 10.70
C LEU A 108 3.14 -12.72 10.89
N THR A 109 4.34 -12.40 10.42
CA THR A 109 4.86 -11.01 10.52
C THR A 109 3.98 -10.00 9.78
N THR A 110 3.41 -10.39 8.65
CA THR A 110 2.46 -9.53 7.91
C THR A 110 1.13 -9.39 8.65
N PHE A 111 0.60 -10.49 9.18
CA PHE A 111 -0.63 -10.48 9.98
C PHE A 111 -0.48 -9.62 11.25
N ASP A 112 0.60 -9.83 12.00
CA ASP A 112 0.90 -9.09 13.23
C ASP A 112 0.98 -7.59 12.94
N SER A 113 1.70 -7.20 11.88
CA SER A 113 1.83 -5.79 11.51
C SER A 113 0.49 -5.14 11.12
N THR A 114 -0.39 -5.90 10.46
CA THR A 114 -1.70 -5.40 9.99
C THR A 114 -2.68 -5.27 11.16
N ILE A 115 -2.75 -6.28 12.04
CA ILE A 115 -3.59 -6.27 13.24
C ILE A 115 -3.12 -5.17 14.20
N ASN A 116 -1.81 -5.02 14.40
CA ASN A 116 -1.27 -3.96 15.23
C ASN A 116 -1.56 -2.56 14.67
N SER A 117 -1.51 -2.39 13.34
CA SER A 117 -1.89 -1.13 12.70
C SER A 117 -3.38 -0.83 12.91
N ALA A 118 -4.26 -1.82 12.69
CA ALA A 118 -5.70 -1.67 12.91
C ALA A 118 -6.05 -1.38 14.38
N SER A 119 -5.35 -2.04 15.31
CA SER A 119 -5.46 -1.77 16.74
C SER A 119 -5.02 -0.35 17.11
N SER A 120 -4.01 0.18 16.43
CA SER A 120 -3.53 1.56 16.64
C SER A 120 -4.56 2.57 16.14
N TYR A 121 -5.19 2.32 14.98
CA TYR A 121 -6.30 3.15 14.48
C TYR A 121 -7.48 3.17 15.47
N TRP A 122 -7.85 2.02 16.05
CA TRP A 122 -8.88 2.00 17.09
C TRP A 122 -8.45 2.80 18.34
N THR A 123 -7.23 2.58 18.81
CA THR A 123 -6.80 3.11 20.12
C THR A 123 -6.53 4.61 20.07
N ILE A 124 -5.84 5.09 19.04
CA ILE A 124 -5.42 6.50 18.92
C ILE A 124 -6.52 7.32 18.23
N ASP A 125 -6.95 6.89 17.04
CA ASP A 125 -7.80 7.73 16.19
C ASP A 125 -9.28 7.70 16.60
N ILE A 126 -9.74 6.64 17.28
CA ILE A 126 -11.13 6.50 17.71
C ILE A 126 -11.23 6.64 19.24
N TYR A 127 -10.58 5.77 19.99
CA TYR A 127 -10.74 5.72 21.43
C TYR A 127 -10.15 6.96 22.11
N GLN A 128 -8.89 7.29 21.83
CA GLN A 128 -8.25 8.47 22.42
C GLN A 128 -8.86 9.75 21.82
N ALA A 129 -8.96 9.88 20.50
CA ALA A 129 -9.42 11.14 19.90
C ALA A 129 -10.91 11.45 20.14
N MET A 130 -11.81 10.46 20.15
CA MET A 130 -13.26 10.69 20.19
C MET A 130 -13.95 10.22 21.47
N ILE A 131 -13.49 9.15 22.12
CA ILE A 131 -14.21 8.53 23.25
C ILE A 131 -13.66 9.02 24.60
N CYS A 132 -12.34 8.99 24.78
CA CYS A 132 -11.67 9.34 26.03
C CYS A 132 -10.34 10.08 25.76
N PRO A 133 -10.39 11.40 25.51
CA PRO A 133 -9.19 12.22 25.25
C PRO A 133 -8.14 12.18 26.36
N LYS A 134 -8.57 12.04 27.62
CA LYS A 134 -7.71 12.01 28.80
C LYS A 134 -7.34 10.57 29.23
N ALA A 135 -7.33 9.62 28.30
CA ALA A 135 -7.00 8.23 28.59
C ALA A 135 -5.56 8.06 29.09
N THR A 136 -5.39 7.31 30.18
CA THR A 136 -4.07 6.96 30.71
C THR A 136 -3.35 5.97 29.81
N PRO A 137 -2.00 5.91 29.82
CA PRO A 137 -1.24 4.94 29.02
C PRO A 137 -1.66 3.48 29.26
N ALA A 138 -2.02 3.14 30.50
CA ALA A 138 -2.51 1.80 30.85
C ALA A 138 -3.86 1.48 30.18
N GLN A 139 -4.77 2.45 30.10
CA GLN A 139 -6.06 2.30 29.40
C GLN A 139 -5.86 2.15 27.89
N LEU A 140 -4.94 2.90 27.29
CA LEU A 140 -4.63 2.78 25.87
C LEU A 140 -4.08 1.38 25.53
N VAL A 141 -3.15 0.85 26.34
CA VAL A 141 -2.63 -0.51 26.16
C VAL A 141 -3.73 -1.57 26.33
N LEU A 142 -4.65 -1.38 27.30
CA LEU A 142 -5.79 -2.28 27.46
C LEU A 142 -6.70 -2.27 26.23
N GLN A 143 -7.06 -1.08 25.73
CA GLN A 143 -7.90 -0.93 24.55
C GLN A 143 -7.25 -1.55 23.32
N ALA A 144 -5.94 -1.37 23.13
CA ALA A 144 -5.21 -2.01 22.04
C ALA A 144 -5.28 -3.55 22.10
N ARG A 145 -5.14 -4.14 23.30
CA ARG A 145 -5.29 -5.59 23.48
C ARG A 145 -6.71 -6.06 23.17
N VAL A 146 -7.72 -5.33 23.64
CA VAL A 146 -9.13 -5.65 23.39
C VAL A 146 -9.45 -5.54 21.90
N SER A 147 -9.07 -4.46 21.22
CA SER A 147 -9.30 -4.30 19.79
C SER A 147 -8.59 -5.38 18.97
N THR A 148 -7.38 -5.77 19.36
CA THR A 148 -6.65 -6.87 18.71
C THR A 148 -7.47 -8.17 18.75
N VAL A 149 -7.98 -8.56 19.92
CA VAL A 149 -8.81 -9.76 20.06
C VAL A 149 -10.10 -9.66 19.24
N VAL A 150 -10.79 -8.51 19.32
CA VAL A 150 -12.05 -8.28 18.58
C VAL A 150 -11.84 -8.36 17.07
N ILE A 151 -10.80 -7.69 16.54
CA ILE A 151 -10.48 -7.69 15.11
C ILE A 151 -10.17 -9.11 14.63
N VAL A 152 -9.40 -9.88 15.41
CA VAL A 152 -9.07 -11.28 15.06
C VAL A 152 -10.33 -12.15 15.05
N LEU A 153 -11.20 -12.03 16.05
CA LEU A 153 -12.44 -12.80 16.10
C LEU A 153 -13.40 -12.44 14.96
N LEU A 154 -13.53 -11.15 14.61
CA LEU A 154 -14.32 -10.70 13.48
C LEU A 154 -13.75 -11.20 12.16
N GLY A 155 -12.44 -11.07 11.96
CA GLY A 155 -11.74 -11.59 10.78
C GLY A 155 -11.91 -13.10 10.62
N TRP A 156 -11.80 -13.85 11.72
CA TRP A 156 -12.06 -15.28 11.74
C TRP A 156 -13.51 -15.62 11.39
N GLY A 157 -14.48 -14.91 11.98
CA GLY A 157 -15.90 -15.11 11.67
C GLY A 157 -16.24 -14.85 10.20
N LEU A 158 -15.71 -13.76 9.64
CA LEU A 158 -15.88 -13.44 8.21
C LEU A 158 -15.19 -14.48 7.31
N SER A 159 -14.07 -15.06 7.76
CA SER A 159 -13.34 -16.10 7.05
C SER A 159 -14.17 -17.36 6.80
N LEU A 160 -15.09 -17.71 7.70
CA LEU A 160 -15.93 -18.90 7.57
C LEU A 160 -16.90 -18.85 6.37
N GLY A 161 -17.23 -17.65 5.88
CA GLY A 161 -18.12 -17.46 4.72
C GLY A 161 -17.40 -17.36 3.37
N ILE A 162 -16.09 -17.51 3.34
CA ILE A 162 -15.25 -17.26 2.16
C ILE A 162 -15.03 -18.56 1.37
N GLY A 163 -15.58 -18.62 0.15
CA GLY A 163 -15.43 -19.79 -0.73
C GLY A 163 -14.20 -19.75 -1.66
N THR A 164 -13.80 -18.56 -2.13
CA THR A 164 -12.75 -18.40 -3.15
C THR A 164 -11.85 -17.23 -2.77
N ILE A 165 -10.56 -17.49 -2.56
CA ILE A 165 -9.60 -16.50 -2.05
C ILE A 165 -9.31 -15.46 -3.11
N ASN A 166 -9.19 -15.85 -4.39
CA ASN A 166 -8.95 -14.92 -5.48
C ASN A 166 -10.04 -13.84 -5.56
N ARG A 167 -11.31 -14.23 -5.39
CA ARG A 167 -12.45 -13.30 -5.46
C ARG A 167 -12.40 -12.24 -4.36
N ILE A 168 -12.03 -12.62 -3.14
CA ILE A 168 -11.94 -11.68 -2.02
C ILE A 168 -10.66 -10.86 -2.07
N TRP A 169 -9.55 -11.46 -2.49
CA TRP A 169 -8.32 -10.72 -2.73
C TRP A 169 -8.52 -9.63 -3.78
N GLY A 170 -9.16 -9.97 -4.90
CA GLY A 170 -9.51 -9.02 -5.96
C GLY A 170 -10.46 -7.93 -5.48
N PHE A 171 -11.47 -8.29 -4.70
CA PHE A 171 -12.36 -7.32 -4.08
C PHE A 171 -11.63 -6.34 -3.13
N MET A 172 -10.81 -6.86 -2.21
CA MET A 172 -10.11 -6.04 -1.23
C MET A 172 -9.02 -5.17 -1.86
N THR A 173 -8.27 -5.72 -2.82
CA THR A 173 -7.07 -5.07 -3.35
C THR A 173 -7.40 -4.18 -4.55
N ILE A 174 -8.29 -4.62 -5.43
CA ILE A 174 -8.63 -3.92 -6.67
C ILE A 174 -9.92 -3.13 -6.47
N ALA A 175 -11.05 -3.76 -6.10
CA ALA A 175 -12.33 -3.04 -6.02
C ALA A 175 -12.35 -1.95 -4.94
N MET A 176 -11.98 -2.28 -3.69
CA MET A 176 -11.92 -1.28 -2.60
C MET A 176 -10.77 -0.29 -2.80
N GLY A 177 -9.65 -0.73 -3.38
CA GLY A 177 -8.52 0.14 -3.75
C GLY A 177 -8.92 1.26 -4.71
N GLY A 178 -9.88 1.03 -5.61
CA GLY A 178 -10.41 2.08 -6.49
C GLY A 178 -11.11 3.22 -5.75
N GLY A 179 -11.79 2.90 -4.65
CA GLY A 179 -12.54 3.87 -3.85
C GLY A 179 -11.68 4.91 -3.11
N VAL A 180 -10.37 4.69 -3.02
CA VAL A 180 -9.44 5.60 -2.31
C VAL A 180 -8.61 6.47 -3.25
N VAL A 181 -8.56 6.15 -4.55
CA VAL A 181 -7.67 6.80 -5.53
C VAL A 181 -7.94 8.29 -5.62
N TYR A 182 -9.19 8.68 -5.91
CA TYR A 182 -9.53 10.09 -6.12
C TYR A 182 -9.48 10.92 -4.83
N PRO A 183 -10.06 10.50 -3.69
CA PRO A 183 -9.99 11.28 -2.46
C PRO A 183 -8.55 11.57 -2.02
N TYR A 184 -7.67 10.58 -2.08
CA TYR A 184 -6.26 10.79 -1.72
C TYR A 184 -5.50 11.60 -2.76
N PHE A 185 -5.73 11.38 -4.05
CA PHE A 185 -5.10 12.19 -5.08
C PHE A 185 -5.50 13.68 -4.95
N LEU A 186 -6.80 13.98 -4.88
CA LEU A 186 -7.28 15.36 -4.79
C LEU A 186 -6.84 16.08 -3.52
N SER A 187 -6.68 15.35 -2.40
CA SER A 187 -6.20 15.92 -1.13
C SER A 187 -4.81 16.56 -1.23
N TRP A 188 -3.96 16.10 -2.15
CA TRP A 188 -2.61 16.65 -2.35
C TRP A 188 -2.56 17.74 -3.42
N TYR A 189 -3.35 17.61 -4.49
CA TYR A 189 -3.20 18.45 -5.69
C TYR A 189 -4.22 19.58 -5.80
N TRP A 190 -5.23 19.66 -4.93
CA TRP A 190 -6.30 20.65 -5.04
C TRP A 190 -6.63 21.36 -3.72
N ALA A 191 -6.28 22.65 -3.64
CA ALA A 191 -6.42 23.45 -2.41
C ALA A 191 -7.86 23.57 -1.89
N ARG A 192 -8.86 23.48 -2.77
CA ARG A 192 -10.28 23.60 -2.39
C ARG A 192 -10.85 22.31 -1.79
N PHE A 193 -10.16 21.19 -1.97
CA PHE A 193 -10.61 19.88 -1.48
C PHE A 193 -10.57 19.84 0.05
N ASN A 194 -11.70 19.49 0.66
CA ASN A 194 -11.85 19.50 2.12
C ASN A 194 -12.01 18.08 2.68
N GLY A 195 -11.90 17.95 4.01
CA GLY A 195 -12.00 16.67 4.70
C GLY A 195 -13.37 15.99 4.52
N VAL A 196 -14.45 16.76 4.34
CA VAL A 196 -15.80 16.21 4.14
C VAL A 196 -15.95 15.56 2.76
N GLY A 197 -15.43 16.21 1.70
CA GLY A 197 -15.35 15.63 0.37
C GLY A 197 -14.47 14.37 0.33
N CYS A 198 -13.37 14.37 1.08
CA CYS A 198 -12.52 13.19 1.24
C CYS A 198 -13.28 12.02 1.89
N ALA A 199 -13.91 12.26 3.04
CA ALA A 199 -14.67 11.23 3.76
C ALA A 199 -15.84 10.70 2.94
N ALA A 200 -16.64 11.58 2.32
CA ALA A 200 -17.76 11.19 1.47
C ALA A 200 -17.30 10.36 0.25
N GLY A 201 -16.19 10.74 -0.37
CA GLY A 201 -15.56 9.98 -1.44
C GLY A 201 -15.14 8.58 -1.00
N LEU A 202 -14.45 8.46 0.12
CA LEU A 202 -14.00 7.18 0.67
C LEU A 202 -15.18 6.27 1.02
N CYS A 203 -16.19 6.82 1.72
CA CYS A 203 -17.41 6.08 2.06
C CYS A 203 -18.14 5.61 0.80
N THR A 204 -18.31 6.48 -0.20
CA THR A 204 -18.94 6.12 -1.47
C THR A 204 -18.15 5.03 -2.20
N GLY A 205 -16.83 5.12 -2.22
CA GLY A 205 -15.95 4.12 -2.83
C GLY A 205 -16.13 2.73 -2.20
N VAL A 206 -16.11 2.66 -0.87
CA VAL A 206 -16.32 1.40 -0.13
C VAL A 206 -17.72 0.84 -0.33
N VAL A 207 -18.75 1.69 -0.23
CA VAL A 207 -20.15 1.28 -0.37
C VAL A 207 -20.44 0.81 -1.80
N SER A 208 -19.99 1.56 -2.81
CA SER A 208 -20.19 1.20 -4.22
C SER A 208 -19.43 -0.08 -4.60
N ALA A 209 -18.18 -0.23 -4.17
CA ALA A 209 -17.42 -1.47 -4.38
C ALA A 209 -18.15 -2.66 -3.75
N SER A 210 -18.59 -2.53 -2.48
CA SER A 210 -19.31 -3.58 -1.76
C SER A 210 -20.65 -3.92 -2.43
N ALA A 211 -21.43 -2.91 -2.80
CA ALA A 211 -22.71 -3.08 -3.46
C ALA A 211 -22.57 -3.84 -4.79
N ILE A 212 -21.60 -3.45 -5.63
CA ILE A 212 -21.36 -4.12 -6.92
C ILE A 212 -20.86 -5.56 -6.69
N PHE A 213 -19.99 -5.78 -5.70
CA PHE A 213 -19.45 -7.10 -5.39
C PHE A 213 -20.52 -8.11 -4.97
N PHE A 214 -21.50 -7.68 -4.17
CA PHE A 214 -22.61 -8.53 -3.74
C PHE A 214 -23.75 -8.62 -4.76
N ALA A 215 -24.10 -7.53 -5.44
CA ALA A 215 -25.22 -7.50 -6.38
C ALA A 215 -24.87 -8.08 -7.77
N CYS A 216 -23.63 -7.90 -8.23
CA CYS A 216 -23.18 -8.28 -9.57
C CYS A 216 -21.95 -9.20 -9.51
N PRO A 217 -22.07 -10.45 -9.02
CA PRO A 217 -20.95 -11.35 -8.80
C PRO A 217 -20.21 -11.78 -10.08
N HIS A 218 -20.79 -11.56 -11.26
CA HIS A 218 -20.19 -11.91 -12.56
C HIS A 218 -19.32 -10.81 -13.17
N LEU A 219 -19.32 -9.59 -12.61
CA LEU A 219 -18.50 -8.51 -13.12
C LEU A 219 -17.02 -8.74 -12.77
N GLY A 220 -16.16 -8.58 -13.77
CA GLY A 220 -14.71 -8.61 -13.56
C GLY A 220 -14.23 -7.48 -12.65
N GLU A 221 -13.22 -7.75 -11.84
CA GLU A 221 -12.66 -6.85 -10.81
C GLU A 221 -12.25 -5.49 -11.38
N SER A 222 -11.71 -5.47 -12.61
CA SER A 222 -11.32 -4.24 -13.32
C SER A 222 -12.51 -3.31 -13.58
N HIS A 223 -13.69 -3.86 -13.90
CA HIS A 223 -14.89 -3.06 -14.07
C HIS A 223 -15.38 -2.51 -12.74
N VAL A 224 -15.35 -3.33 -11.68
CA VAL A 224 -15.73 -2.87 -10.34
C VAL A 224 -14.83 -1.72 -9.88
N PHE A 225 -13.52 -1.82 -10.11
CA PHE A 225 -12.57 -0.72 -9.85
C PHE A 225 -12.97 0.56 -10.59
N LEU A 226 -13.25 0.48 -11.90
CA LEU A 226 -13.60 1.66 -12.69
C LEU A 226 -14.90 2.31 -12.21
N TRP A 227 -15.94 1.52 -11.93
CA TRP A 227 -17.22 2.06 -11.46
C TRP A 227 -17.12 2.63 -10.04
N ALA A 228 -16.49 1.91 -9.11
CA ALA A 228 -16.35 2.35 -7.72
C ALA A 228 -15.44 3.59 -7.59
N SER A 229 -14.33 3.63 -8.34
CA SER A 229 -13.44 4.80 -8.38
C SER A 229 -14.14 6.00 -9.01
N SER A 230 -14.87 5.82 -10.11
CA SER A 230 -15.62 6.91 -10.76
C SER A 230 -16.69 7.48 -9.82
N ALA A 231 -17.46 6.61 -9.15
CA ALA A 231 -18.46 7.03 -8.17
C ALA A 231 -17.83 7.81 -7.01
N SER A 232 -16.72 7.30 -6.44
CA SER A 232 -15.97 7.98 -5.39
C SER A 232 -15.44 9.34 -5.84
N GLY A 233 -14.87 9.42 -7.05
CA GLY A 233 -14.38 10.67 -7.65
C GLY A 233 -15.48 11.70 -7.81
N VAL A 234 -16.59 11.35 -8.45
CA VAL A 234 -17.73 12.26 -8.65
C VAL A 234 -18.29 12.76 -7.32
N VAL A 235 -18.54 11.87 -6.36
CA VAL A 235 -19.09 12.27 -5.05
C VAL A 235 -18.09 13.11 -4.27
N SER A 236 -16.80 12.77 -4.29
CA SER A 236 -15.77 13.54 -3.58
C SER A 236 -15.69 14.99 -4.08
N VAL A 237 -15.74 15.19 -5.40
CA VAL A 237 -15.71 16.52 -6.02
C VAL A 237 -17.01 17.28 -5.76
N ALA A 238 -18.16 16.63 -5.95
CA ALA A 238 -19.47 17.24 -5.73
C ALA A 238 -19.62 17.70 -4.27
N VAL A 239 -19.28 16.85 -3.30
CA VAL A 239 -19.35 17.19 -1.88
C VAL A 239 -18.35 18.28 -1.54
N ALA A 240 -17.12 18.23 -2.06
CA ALA A 240 -16.14 19.30 -1.83
C ALA A 240 -16.62 20.68 -2.32
N TRP A 241 -17.42 20.73 -3.39
CA TRP A 241 -18.04 21.97 -3.88
C TRP A 241 -19.23 22.43 -3.04
N LEU A 242 -20.07 21.49 -2.62
CA LEU A 242 -21.27 21.79 -1.83
C LEU A 242 -20.96 22.16 -0.36
N THR A 243 -19.79 21.77 0.14
CA THR A 243 -19.37 22.01 1.52
C THR A 243 -18.39 23.19 1.61
N PRO A 244 -18.36 23.90 2.75
CA PRO A 244 -17.48 25.06 2.93
C PRO A 244 -16.00 24.68 2.78
N PRO A 245 -15.14 25.58 2.29
CA PRO A 245 -13.71 25.35 2.24
C PRO A 245 -13.12 25.22 3.64
N THR A 246 -12.00 24.49 3.74
CA THR A 246 -11.20 24.39 4.96
C THR A 246 -10.77 25.78 5.43
N ALA A 247 -10.66 25.99 6.74
CA ALA A 247 -10.27 27.26 7.32
C ALA A 247 -8.93 27.77 6.72
N PRO A 248 -8.86 29.07 6.33
CA PRO A 248 -7.65 29.62 5.69
C PRO A 248 -6.39 29.48 6.54
N LYS A 249 -6.53 29.55 7.88
CA LYS A 249 -5.40 29.38 8.81
C LYS A 249 -4.75 28.00 8.66
N THR A 250 -5.54 26.93 8.71
CA THR A 250 -5.06 25.54 8.56
C THR A 250 -4.42 25.33 7.20
N LEU A 251 -5.06 25.86 6.14
CA LEU A 251 -4.59 25.71 4.76
C LEU A 251 -3.25 26.44 4.52
N ASN A 252 -3.10 27.66 5.05
CA ASN A 252 -1.87 28.43 4.96
C ASN A 252 -0.73 27.76 5.73
N THR A 253 -0.99 27.25 6.94
CA THR A 253 0.01 26.52 7.72
C THR A 253 0.47 25.25 7.02
N PHE A 254 -0.47 24.50 6.46
CA PHE A 254 -0.16 23.31 5.66
C PHE A 254 0.71 23.65 4.45
N TYR A 255 0.34 24.68 3.67
CA TYR A 255 1.07 25.06 2.46
C TYR A 255 2.49 25.56 2.77
N LYS A 256 2.69 26.30 3.86
CA LYS A 256 4.02 26.78 4.28
C LYS A 256 5.01 25.64 4.56
N HIS A 257 4.51 24.54 5.12
CA HIS A 257 5.32 23.37 5.49
C HIS A 257 5.51 22.38 4.35
N VAL A 258 4.43 22.04 3.64
CA VAL A 258 4.42 20.93 2.67
C VAL A 258 4.71 21.38 1.25
N ARG A 259 4.34 22.62 0.89
CA ARG A 259 4.54 23.22 -0.44
C ARG A 259 4.12 22.32 -1.63
N PRO A 260 2.96 21.65 -1.56
CA PRO A 260 2.60 20.62 -2.53
C PRO A 260 2.42 21.19 -3.95
N PRO A 261 2.74 20.42 -5.00
CA PRO A 261 2.40 20.77 -6.38
C PRO A 261 0.88 20.71 -6.63
N GLY A 262 0.38 21.53 -7.55
CA GLY A 262 -1.01 21.45 -8.03
C GLY A 262 -1.76 22.78 -8.07
N LEU A 263 -3.09 22.72 -7.91
CA LEU A 263 -4.02 23.85 -7.93
C LEU A 263 -4.03 24.56 -6.57
N TRP A 264 -2.91 25.23 -6.25
CA TRP A 264 -2.67 25.93 -4.99
C TRP A 264 -2.45 27.44 -5.13
N ALA A 265 -2.68 28.01 -6.32
CA ALA A 265 -2.35 29.40 -6.64
C ALA A 265 -2.93 30.42 -5.64
N GLU A 266 -4.20 30.28 -5.26
CA GLU A 266 -4.86 31.21 -4.33
C GLU A 266 -4.20 31.24 -2.94
N VAL A 267 -3.82 30.07 -2.43
CA VAL A 267 -3.17 29.91 -1.12
C VAL A 267 -1.71 30.33 -1.18
N SER A 268 -1.02 30.00 -2.29
CA SER A 268 0.40 30.24 -2.45
C SER A 268 0.73 31.74 -2.50
N HIS A 269 -0.08 32.52 -3.22
CA HIS A 269 0.04 33.99 -3.28
C HIS A 269 -0.22 34.68 -1.93
N THR A 270 -0.98 34.03 -1.03
CA THR A 270 -1.22 34.54 0.32
C THR A 270 -0.05 34.24 1.26
N CYS A 271 0.73 33.19 0.99
CA CYS A 271 1.78 32.70 1.88
C CYS A 271 3.19 33.22 1.55
N PHE A 272 3.51 33.47 0.28
CA PHE A 272 4.87 33.73 -0.19
C PHE A 272 4.94 34.86 -1.23
N GLN A 273 6.12 35.47 -1.36
CA GLN A 273 6.38 36.49 -2.39
C GLN A 273 6.60 35.85 -3.77
N ALA A 274 6.44 36.65 -4.84
CA ALA A 274 6.56 36.16 -6.21
C ALA A 274 7.91 35.47 -6.53
N ALA A 275 9.02 35.92 -5.94
CA ALA A 275 10.34 35.33 -6.13
C ALA A 275 10.51 33.97 -5.43
N GLU A 276 9.85 33.76 -4.31
CA GLU A 276 9.86 32.47 -3.60
C GLU A 276 8.96 31.46 -4.31
N LEU A 277 7.83 31.92 -4.85
CA LEU A 277 6.91 31.09 -5.62
C LEU A 277 7.55 30.50 -6.88
N THR A 278 8.42 31.25 -7.57
CA THR A 278 9.16 30.73 -8.73
C THR A 278 10.18 29.66 -8.33
N ALA A 279 10.85 29.82 -7.19
CA ALA A 279 11.76 28.81 -6.64
C ALA A 279 11.00 27.52 -6.26
N ILE A 280 9.87 27.65 -5.55
CA ILE A 280 9.00 26.52 -5.18
C ILE A 280 8.45 25.82 -6.43
N ALA A 281 8.04 26.57 -7.45
CA ALA A 281 7.55 26.00 -8.70
C ALA A 281 8.64 25.21 -9.44
N ALA A 282 9.89 25.70 -9.44
CA ALA A 282 11.02 25.01 -10.05
C ALA A 282 11.36 23.71 -9.28
N GLU A 283 11.33 23.74 -7.95
CA GLU A 283 11.49 22.57 -7.08
C GLU A 283 10.40 21.52 -7.34
N ASN A 284 9.13 21.95 -7.31
CA ASN A 284 7.98 21.08 -7.56
C ASN A 284 7.99 20.46 -8.96
N ALA A 285 8.39 21.21 -10.00
CA ALA A 285 8.50 20.68 -11.36
C ALA A 285 9.57 19.58 -11.46
N LYS A 286 10.71 19.77 -10.77
CA LYS A 286 11.80 18.81 -10.69
C LYS A 286 11.36 17.54 -9.95
N ASP A 287 10.68 17.68 -8.82
CA ASP A 287 10.21 16.54 -8.01
C ASP A 287 9.09 15.76 -8.69
N LEU A 288 8.14 16.44 -9.34
CA LEU A 288 7.07 15.79 -10.09
C LEU A 288 7.63 15.05 -11.32
N GLY A 289 8.57 15.68 -12.03
CA GLY A 289 9.29 15.04 -13.14
C GLY A 289 10.04 13.78 -12.70
N CYS A 290 10.76 13.86 -11.57
CA CYS A 290 11.47 12.70 -11.02
C CYS A 290 10.52 11.60 -10.52
N SER A 291 9.39 11.97 -9.92
CA SER A 291 8.35 11.02 -9.50
C SER A 291 7.78 10.25 -10.69
N GLY A 292 7.56 10.92 -11.82
CA GLY A 292 7.15 10.27 -13.08
C GLY A 292 8.20 9.30 -13.61
N LEU A 293 9.49 9.68 -13.60
CA LEU A 293 10.58 8.78 -13.99
C LEU A 293 10.72 7.58 -13.05
N LEU A 294 10.54 7.78 -11.74
CA LEU A 294 10.54 6.71 -10.75
C LEU A 294 9.42 5.70 -10.99
N LEU A 295 8.22 6.14 -11.41
CA LEU A 295 7.14 5.25 -11.80
C LEU A 295 7.54 4.35 -12.98
N ILE A 296 8.18 4.94 -14.00
CA ILE A 296 8.68 4.19 -15.17
C ILE A 296 9.75 3.20 -14.73
N VAL A 297 10.70 3.61 -13.90
CA VAL A 297 11.74 2.73 -13.35
C VAL A 297 11.13 1.58 -12.55
N GLN A 298 10.11 1.85 -11.73
CA GLN A 298 9.44 0.84 -10.92
C GLN A 298 8.75 -0.22 -11.80
N VAL A 299 8.02 0.20 -12.83
CA VAL A 299 7.37 -0.71 -13.78
C VAL A 299 8.41 -1.45 -14.62
N ALA A 300 9.42 -0.75 -15.16
CA ALA A 300 10.47 -1.36 -15.96
C ALA A 300 11.29 -2.39 -15.16
N THR A 301 11.57 -2.11 -13.88
CA THR A 301 12.25 -3.04 -12.98
C THR A 301 11.44 -4.31 -12.74
N TYR A 302 10.13 -4.16 -12.51
CA TYR A 302 9.21 -5.29 -12.39
C TYR A 302 9.20 -6.14 -13.67
N VAL A 303 8.95 -5.52 -14.82
CA VAL A 303 8.86 -6.24 -16.09
C VAL A 303 10.20 -6.89 -16.46
N LEU A 304 11.32 -6.21 -16.25
CA LEU A 304 12.66 -6.75 -16.51
C LEU A 304 12.90 -8.03 -15.72
N ALA A 305 12.60 -8.01 -14.43
CA ALA A 305 12.79 -9.16 -13.54
C ALA A 305 12.01 -10.40 -14.06
N VAL A 306 10.78 -10.20 -14.54
CA VAL A 306 9.96 -11.27 -15.11
C VAL A 306 10.49 -11.70 -16.49
N SER A 307 10.83 -10.76 -17.37
CA SER A 307 11.30 -11.05 -18.73
C SER A 307 12.61 -11.84 -18.77
N VAL A 308 13.54 -11.55 -17.84
CA VAL A 308 14.80 -12.30 -17.70
C VAL A 308 14.54 -13.75 -17.34
N VAL A 309 13.63 -13.99 -16.40
CA VAL A 309 13.23 -15.35 -15.98
C VAL A 309 12.58 -16.12 -17.13
N LEU A 310 11.69 -15.46 -17.88
CA LEU A 310 11.01 -16.05 -19.04
C LEU A 310 11.91 -16.18 -20.28
N LYS A 311 13.20 -15.81 -20.17
CA LYS A 311 14.19 -15.84 -21.25
C LYS A 311 13.79 -15.02 -22.49
N VAL A 312 13.00 -13.96 -22.30
CA VAL A 312 12.65 -13.01 -23.36
C VAL A 312 13.77 -11.97 -23.46
N TRP A 313 14.89 -12.37 -24.05
CA TRP A 313 16.13 -11.58 -24.10
C TRP A 313 16.01 -10.23 -24.81
N PRO A 314 15.29 -10.10 -25.96
CA PRO A 314 15.16 -8.81 -26.62
C PRO A 314 14.43 -7.77 -25.74
N GLN A 315 13.33 -8.17 -25.10
CA GLN A 315 12.59 -7.31 -24.17
C GLN A 315 13.44 -6.95 -22.94
N SER A 316 14.17 -7.92 -22.40
CA SER A 316 15.06 -7.71 -21.26
C SER A 316 16.19 -6.73 -21.59
N GLY A 317 16.78 -6.82 -22.78
CA GLY A 317 17.82 -5.90 -23.25
C GLY A 317 17.32 -4.47 -23.37
N VAL A 318 16.11 -4.27 -23.94
CA VAL A 318 15.49 -2.95 -24.05
C VAL A 318 15.22 -2.36 -22.66
N LEU A 319 14.63 -3.13 -21.75
CA LEU A 319 14.33 -2.67 -20.39
C LEU A 319 15.59 -2.37 -19.57
N ALA A 320 16.64 -3.17 -19.73
CA ALA A 320 17.93 -2.92 -19.09
C ALA A 320 18.57 -1.62 -19.61
N ALA A 321 18.49 -1.36 -20.92
CA ALA A 321 18.98 -0.11 -21.51
C ALA A 321 18.20 1.12 -20.99
N VAL A 322 16.87 1.00 -20.88
CA VAL A 322 16.02 2.06 -20.29
C VAL A 322 16.43 2.34 -18.84
N LEU A 323 16.61 1.31 -18.02
CA LEU A 323 17.04 1.49 -16.62
C LEU A 323 18.46 2.06 -16.51
N ALA A 324 19.38 1.64 -17.39
CA ALA A 324 20.76 2.15 -17.43
C ALA A 324 20.84 3.65 -17.74
N VAL A 325 19.84 4.21 -18.45
CA VAL A 325 19.75 5.65 -18.72
C VAL A 325 18.99 6.38 -17.60
N LEU A 326 17.85 5.84 -17.16
CA LEU A 326 16.97 6.52 -16.21
C LEU A 326 17.53 6.56 -14.79
N LEU A 327 18.19 5.49 -14.32
CA LEU A 327 18.73 5.44 -12.95
C LEU A 327 19.83 6.51 -12.73
N PRO A 328 20.84 6.68 -13.62
CA PRO A 328 21.79 7.77 -13.49
C PRO A 328 21.12 9.15 -13.61
N ALA A 329 20.15 9.32 -14.51
CA ALA A 329 19.44 10.58 -14.66
C ALA A 329 18.74 11.00 -13.36
N ILE A 330 18.06 10.07 -12.69
CA ILE A 330 17.45 10.30 -11.37
C ILE A 330 18.51 10.56 -10.31
N TYR A 331 19.60 9.80 -10.29
CA TYR A 331 20.68 9.99 -9.32
C TYR A 331 21.29 11.40 -9.40
N TYR A 332 21.69 11.85 -10.58
CA TYR A 332 22.32 13.16 -10.73
C TYR A 332 21.34 14.32 -10.61
N LYS A 333 20.13 14.20 -11.15
CA LYS A 333 19.16 15.30 -11.11
C LYS A 333 18.43 15.41 -9.77
N TRP A 334 18.20 14.31 -9.07
CA TRP A 334 17.33 14.29 -7.90
C TRP A 334 18.03 13.90 -6.61
N TYR A 335 18.94 12.92 -6.64
CA TYR A 335 19.59 12.43 -5.42
C TYR A 335 20.79 13.30 -4.98
N LEU A 336 21.61 13.78 -5.90
CA LEU A 336 22.79 14.59 -5.56
C LEU A 336 22.49 16.01 -5.01
N PRO A 337 21.56 16.78 -5.61
CA PRO A 337 21.35 18.19 -5.25
C PRO A 337 20.36 18.36 -4.08
N LEU A 338 20.52 17.63 -2.97
CA LEU A 338 19.76 17.93 -1.75
C LEU A 338 20.42 19.08 -1.00
N ASP A 339 19.68 20.17 -0.81
CA ASP A 339 20.04 21.18 0.17
C ASP A 339 19.84 20.60 1.58
N THR A 340 20.91 20.57 2.36
CA THR A 340 20.94 20.02 3.73
C THR A 340 20.41 21.02 4.78
N HIS A 341 19.67 22.03 4.35
CA HIS A 341 19.01 22.93 5.28
C HIS A 341 17.90 22.15 5.99
N LEU A 342 18.21 21.72 7.22
CA LEU A 342 17.25 21.25 8.20
C LEU A 342 16.17 22.32 8.34
N VAL A 343 15.06 22.15 7.64
CA VAL A 343 13.87 22.97 7.87
C VAL A 343 13.49 22.70 9.32
N SER A 344 13.70 23.71 10.18
CA SER A 344 13.29 23.65 11.57
C SER A 344 11.79 23.39 11.58
N HIS A 345 11.38 22.19 11.98
CA HIS A 345 9.98 21.84 12.12
C HIS A 345 9.40 22.67 13.27
N GLU A 346 8.74 23.78 12.96
CA GLU A 346 7.78 24.37 13.87
C GLU A 346 6.69 23.30 14.09
N PRO A 347 6.29 23.00 15.34
CA PRO A 347 5.30 21.96 15.60
C PRO A 347 4.00 22.28 14.85
N LEU A 348 3.48 21.28 14.11
CA LEU A 348 2.16 21.33 13.50
C LEU A 348 1.13 21.80 14.53
N LEU A 349 0.14 22.59 14.09
CA LEU A 349 -0.96 23.20 14.88
C LEU A 349 -1.66 22.28 15.91
N LEU A 350 -1.43 20.96 15.86
CA LEU A 350 -1.85 20.01 16.88
C LEU A 350 -1.37 20.38 18.30
N ASP A 351 -0.27 21.13 18.45
CA ASP A 351 0.15 21.64 19.76
C ASP A 351 -0.47 22.99 20.14
N GLN A 352 -0.95 23.79 19.20
CA GLN A 352 -1.62 25.07 19.51
C GLN A 352 -3.12 24.92 19.76
N ASP A 353 -3.77 23.94 19.12
CA ASP A 353 -5.18 23.62 19.40
C ASP A 353 -5.35 22.78 20.67
N LYS A 354 -4.28 22.23 21.28
CA LYS A 354 -4.37 21.61 22.62
C LYS A 354 -4.98 22.56 23.64
N ASP A 355 -4.62 23.84 23.57
CA ASP A 355 -5.13 24.89 24.45
C ASP A 355 -6.60 25.28 24.16
N ALA A 356 -7.15 24.88 23.01
CA ALA A 356 -8.57 25.08 22.68
C ALA A 356 -9.48 23.94 23.18
N TRP A 357 -8.89 22.83 23.63
CA TRP A 357 -9.57 21.67 24.21
C TRP A 357 -9.25 21.43 25.70
N GLU A 358 -8.43 22.30 26.32
CA GLU A 358 -8.33 22.46 27.78
C GLU A 358 -9.47 23.34 28.32
#